data_AF-A0A936LIU0-F1
#
_entry.id   AF-A0A936LIU0-F1
#
_cell.length_a   1.000
_cell.length_b   1.000
_cell.length_c   1.000
_cell.angle_alpha   90.00
_cell.angle_beta   90.00
_cell.angle_gamma   90.00
#
_symmetry.space_group_name_H-M   'P 1'
#
loop_
_entity.id
_entity.type
_entity.pdbx_description
1 polymer ?
#
loop_
_entity_poly.entity_id
_entity_poly.type
_entity_poly.pdbx_seq_one_letter_code
_entity_poly.pdbx_strand_id
1 'polypeptide(L)'
;MYSWGVLHHTGDMNRAIRAAAGLVAPGGLLVLALYGKTRYCGTWTRIKRWYCQADEAGKRAAEDWYVRLFGAYLLLRGKRLKDHVASYRNKRGMDFLHDVRDWLGGYPYESISPAELDAILAPLGFTALKRNVKRRSGLFGSGCDEYVYRAP
;
A
#
# COMPACT_ATOMS: atom_id res chain seq x y z
N MET A 1 -1.60 1.95 -19.95
CA MET A 1 -1.19 2.75 -18.78
C MET A 1 -0.85 1.81 -17.65
N TYR A 2 0.24 2.04 -16.90
CA TYR A 2 0.52 1.32 -15.67
C TYR A 2 0.79 2.30 -14.52
N SER A 3 0.35 1.97 -13.32
CA SER A 3 0.67 2.71 -12.10
C SER A 3 0.88 1.76 -10.94
N TRP A 4 2.08 1.81 -10.36
CA TRP A 4 2.51 0.84 -9.35
C TRP A 4 2.78 1.52 -8.01
N GLY A 5 1.86 1.38 -7.06
CA GLY A 5 2.12 1.88 -5.70
C GLY A 5 1.90 3.38 -5.49
N VAL A 6 1.26 4.09 -6.42
CA VAL A 6 1.19 5.57 -6.40
C VAL A 6 -0.20 6.13 -6.11
N LEU A 7 -1.24 5.66 -6.82
CA LEU A 7 -2.55 6.35 -6.81
C LEU A 7 -3.24 6.39 -5.42
N HIS A 8 -2.92 5.45 -4.53
CA HIS A 8 -3.50 5.36 -3.19
C HIS A 8 -2.85 6.28 -2.15
N HIS A 9 -1.90 7.12 -2.58
CA HIS A 9 -1.28 8.17 -1.77
C HIS A 9 -1.75 9.58 -2.15
N THR A 10 -2.75 9.69 -3.03
CA THR A 10 -3.16 10.98 -3.61
C THR A 10 -4.12 11.78 -2.72
N GLY A 11 -4.85 11.13 -1.81
CA GLY A 11 -5.90 11.75 -1.00
C GLY A 11 -7.27 11.79 -1.69
N ASP A 12 -7.31 11.46 -2.98
CA ASP A 12 -8.52 11.20 -3.77
C ASP A 12 -8.22 10.10 -4.81
N MET A 13 -8.06 8.87 -4.31
CA MET A 13 -7.70 7.71 -5.12
C MET A 13 -8.74 7.42 -6.20
N ASN A 14 -10.03 7.72 -5.98
CA ASN A 14 -11.06 7.52 -6.99
C ASN A 14 -10.82 8.43 -8.21
N ARG A 15 -10.64 9.73 -7.98
CA ARG A 15 -10.29 10.67 -9.05
C ARG A 15 -8.98 10.28 -9.73
N ALA A 16 -7.97 9.87 -8.97
CA ALA A 16 -6.68 9.43 -9.52
C ALA A 16 -6.81 8.20 -10.42
N ILE A 17 -7.61 7.20 -10.03
CA ILE A 17 -7.91 6.01 -10.86
C ILE A 17 -8.63 6.42 -12.14
N ARG A 18 -9.64 7.29 -12.05
CA ARG A 18 -10.40 7.74 -13.24
C ARG A 18 -9.52 8.53 -14.21
N ALA A 19 -8.65 9.40 -13.70
CA ALA A 19 -7.69 10.12 -14.52
C ALA A 19 -6.73 9.17 -15.23
N ALA A 20 -6.19 8.17 -14.50
CA ALA A 20 -5.34 7.13 -15.08
C ALA A 20 -6.06 6.30 -16.15
N ALA A 21 -7.32 5.94 -15.91
CA ALA A 21 -8.14 5.19 -16.87
C ALA A 21 -8.40 6.00 -18.16
N GLY A 22 -8.62 7.31 -18.06
CA GLY A 22 -8.82 8.19 -19.22
C GLY A 22 -7.61 8.34 -20.14
N LEU A 23 -6.41 7.94 -19.69
CA LEU A 23 -5.18 7.94 -20.49
C LEU A 23 -4.95 6.62 -21.25
N VAL A 24 -5.86 5.66 -21.14
CA VAL A 24 -5.75 4.36 -21.82
C VAL A 24 -6.43 4.45 -23.18
N ALA A 25 -5.69 4.16 -24.25
CA ALA A 25 -6.26 4.07 -25.59
C ALA A 25 -7.30 2.92 -25.69
N PRO A 26 -8.26 3.00 -26.63
CA PRO A 26 -9.23 1.93 -26.86
C PRO A 26 -8.57 0.57 -27.04
N GLY A 27 -9.15 -0.47 -26.42
CA GLY A 27 -8.59 -1.84 -26.37
C GLY A 27 -7.28 -1.98 -25.58
N GLY A 28 -6.73 -0.90 -25.03
CA GLY A 28 -5.50 -0.87 -24.25
C GLY A 28 -5.65 -1.45 -22.84
N LEU A 29 -4.52 -1.55 -22.12
CA LEU A 29 -4.49 -2.10 -20.76
C LEU A 29 -4.28 -1.01 -19.70
N LEU A 30 -5.04 -1.14 -18.61
CA LEU A 30 -4.83 -0.45 -17.35
C LEU A 30 -4.29 -1.44 -16.32
N VAL A 31 -3.05 -1.24 -15.88
CA VAL A 31 -2.38 -2.10 -14.88
C VAL A 31 -2.14 -1.30 -13.61
N LEU A 32 -2.68 -1.77 -12.49
CA LEU A 32 -2.66 -1.04 -11.21
C LEU A 32 -2.11 -1.93 -10.10
N ALA A 33 -1.23 -1.37 -9.26
CA ALA A 33 -0.91 -1.92 -7.95
C ALA A 33 -1.36 -0.94 -6.86
N LEU A 34 -2.38 -1.33 -6.10
CA LEU A 34 -3.05 -0.47 -5.11
C LEU A 34 -3.06 -1.12 -3.74
N TYR A 35 -3.07 -0.33 -2.67
CA TYR A 35 -3.19 -0.89 -1.32
C TYR A 35 -4.46 -1.70 -1.17
N GLY A 36 -4.28 -2.98 -0.81
CA GLY A 36 -5.39 -3.90 -0.58
C GLY A 36 -6.13 -3.53 0.70
N LYS A 37 -7.46 -3.53 0.65
CA LYS A 37 -8.29 -3.22 1.83
C LYS A 37 -8.15 -4.30 2.91
N THR A 38 -7.95 -3.87 4.15
CA THR A 38 -7.83 -4.73 5.34
C THR A 38 -8.64 -4.17 6.51
N ARG A 39 -8.86 -4.99 7.54
CA ARG A 39 -9.57 -4.55 8.76
C ARG A 39 -8.86 -3.43 9.54
N TYR A 40 -7.55 -3.24 9.32
CA TYR A 40 -6.75 -2.24 10.03
C TYR A 40 -6.60 -0.93 9.25
N CYS A 41 -7.21 -0.78 8.07
CA CYS A 41 -7.05 0.43 7.25
C CYS A 41 -7.40 1.71 8.01
N GLY A 42 -8.51 1.74 8.75
CA GLY A 42 -8.87 2.90 9.57
C GLY A 42 -7.86 3.20 10.69
N THR A 43 -7.27 2.18 11.29
CA THR A 43 -6.20 2.34 12.28
C THR A 43 -4.94 2.90 11.64
N TRP A 44 -4.55 2.38 10.48
CA TRP A 44 -3.39 2.88 9.73
C TRP A 44 -3.55 4.32 9.28
N THR A 45 -4.72 4.72 8.78
CA THR A 45 -5.00 6.12 8.44
C THR A 45 -4.75 7.04 9.64
N ARG A 46 -5.20 6.65 10.84
CA ARG A 46 -5.01 7.44 12.06
C ARG A 46 -3.54 7.50 12.48
N ILE A 47 -2.85 6.35 12.51
CA ILE A 47 -1.43 6.27 12.89
C ILE A 47 -0.59 7.14 11.95
N LYS A 48 -0.76 6.98 10.62
CA LYS A 48 0.01 7.71 9.62
C LYS A 48 -0.29 9.21 9.67
N ARG A 49 -1.56 9.60 9.84
CA ARG A 49 -1.93 11.02 10.01
C ARG A 49 -1.26 11.63 11.24
N TRP A 50 -1.31 10.96 12.38
CA TRP A 50 -0.64 11.42 13.60
C TRP A 50 0.87 11.50 13.42
N TYR A 51 1.50 10.49 12.82
CA TYR A 51 2.95 10.45 12.58
C TYR A 51 3.42 11.62 11.71
N CYS A 52 2.67 11.97 10.65
CA CYS A 52 2.98 13.12 9.80
C CYS A 52 2.84 14.48 10.51
N GLN A 53 2.08 14.54 11.60
CA GLN A 53 1.86 15.76 12.40
C GLN A 53 2.75 15.82 13.65
N ALA A 54 3.40 14.72 14.01
CA ALA A 54 4.29 14.65 15.15
C ALA A 54 5.59 15.44 14.93
N ASP A 55 6.21 15.88 16.02
CA ASP A 55 7.57 16.41 16.01
C ASP A 55 8.60 15.29 15.82
N GLU A 56 9.87 15.66 15.66
CA GLU A 56 10.93 14.67 15.39
C GLU A 56 11.12 13.67 16.54
N ALA A 57 10.84 14.07 17.80
CA ALA A 57 10.88 13.15 18.94
C ALA A 57 9.73 12.13 18.85
N GLY A 58 8.51 12.58 18.56
CA GLY A 58 7.34 11.71 18.38
C GLY A 58 7.51 10.74 17.21
N LYS A 59 8.06 11.19 16.08
CA LYS A 59 8.35 10.32 14.94
C LYS A 59 9.37 9.23 15.29
N ARG A 60 10.49 9.59 15.92
CA ARG A 60 11.51 8.63 16.35
C ARG A 60 10.95 7.60 17.32
N ALA A 61 10.16 8.05 18.30
CA ALA A 61 9.49 7.13 19.23
C ALA A 61 8.56 6.15 18.51
N ALA A 62 7.81 6.63 17.50
CA ALA A 62 6.92 5.79 16.72
C ALA A 62 7.66 4.77 15.84
N GLU A 63 8.75 5.19 15.19
CA GLU A 63 9.66 4.31 14.43
C GLU A 63 10.22 3.21 15.35
N ASP A 64 10.73 3.57 16.52
CA ASP A 64 11.27 2.62 17.51
C ASP A 64 10.21 1.62 17.98
N TRP A 65 9.01 2.10 18.32
CA TRP A 65 7.89 1.23 18.72
C TRP A 65 7.48 0.28 17.60
N TYR A 66 7.40 0.77 16.37
CA TYR A 66 7.10 -0.06 15.21
C TYR A 66 8.13 -1.18 15.05
N VAL A 67 9.43 -0.84 15.09
CA VAL A 67 10.52 -1.82 14.94
C VAL A 67 10.50 -2.86 16.06
N ARG A 68 10.24 -2.45 17.31
CA ARG A 68 10.12 -3.38 18.47
C ARG A 68 8.94 -4.35 18.30
N LEU A 69 7.77 -3.83 17.96
CA LEU A 69 6.56 -4.65 17.76
C LEU A 69 6.73 -5.60 16.57
N PHE A 70 7.33 -5.13 15.47
CA PHE A 70 7.62 -5.96 14.32
C PHE A 70 8.66 -7.05 14.65
N GLY A 71 9.68 -6.72 15.42
CA GLY A 71 10.66 -7.67 15.92
C GLY A 71 10.02 -8.76 16.80
N ALA A 72 9.16 -8.38 17.74
CA ALA A 72 8.40 -9.33 18.56
C ALA A 72 7.51 -10.23 17.69
N TYR A 73 6.83 -9.67 16.70
CA TYR A 73 6.03 -10.43 15.75
C TYR A 73 6.87 -11.44 14.93
N LEU A 74 8.08 -11.07 14.49
CA LEU A 74 8.99 -11.99 13.82
C LEU A 74 9.45 -13.12 14.75
N LEU A 75 9.76 -12.81 16.01
CA LEU A 75 10.18 -13.80 17.00
C LEU A 75 9.09 -14.85 17.25
N LEU A 76 7.83 -14.42 17.38
CA LEU A 76 6.68 -15.33 17.48
C LEU A 76 6.52 -16.25 16.26
N ARG A 77 7.18 -15.93 15.14
CA ARG A 77 7.19 -16.72 13.91
C ARG A 77 8.53 -17.42 13.65
N GLY A 78 9.36 -17.54 14.68
CA GLY A 78 10.66 -18.22 14.61
C GLY A 78 11.72 -17.47 13.80
N LYS A 79 11.55 -16.15 13.57
CA LYS A 79 12.47 -15.31 12.80
C LYS A 79 13.10 -14.25 13.70
N ARG A 80 14.33 -13.84 13.39
CA ARG A 80 15.02 -12.77 14.13
C ARG A 80 15.02 -11.48 13.33
N LEU A 81 14.78 -10.35 13.99
CA LEU A 81 14.81 -9.03 13.37
C LEU A 81 16.17 -8.75 12.69
N LYS A 82 17.28 -9.11 13.35
CA LYS A 82 18.63 -8.92 12.80
C LYS A 82 18.82 -9.58 11.43
N ASP A 83 18.31 -10.80 11.25
CA ASP A 83 18.45 -11.54 9.99
C ASP A 83 17.53 -10.94 8.91
N HIS A 84 16.37 -10.41 9.32
CA HIS A 84 15.47 -9.68 8.44
C HIS A 84 16.13 -8.40 7.92
N VAL A 85 16.70 -7.58 8.81
CA VAL A 85 17.39 -6.33 8.46
C VAL A 85 18.61 -6.59 7.58
N ALA A 86 19.45 -7.55 7.95
CA ALA A 86 20.66 -7.90 7.18
C ALA A 86 20.35 -8.32 5.73
N SER A 87 19.20 -8.97 5.50
CA SER A 87 18.77 -9.38 4.16
C SER A 87 17.80 -8.39 3.49
N TYR A 88 17.44 -7.28 4.14
CA TYR A 88 16.37 -6.40 3.70
C TYR A 88 16.70 -5.67 2.39
N ARG A 89 17.89 -5.05 2.36
CA ARG A 89 18.38 -4.29 1.21
C ARG A 89 18.40 -5.12 -0.08
N ASN A 90 18.77 -6.39 0.01
CA ASN A 90 18.82 -7.29 -1.15
C ASN A 90 17.42 -7.69 -1.68
N LYS A 91 16.38 -7.57 -0.85
CA LYS A 91 15.00 -7.91 -1.23
C LYS A 91 14.19 -6.73 -1.76
N ARG A 92 14.41 -5.55 -1.18
CA ARG A 92 13.59 -4.34 -1.41
C ARG A 92 14.35 -3.21 -2.11
N GLY A 93 15.68 -3.28 -2.16
CA GLY A 93 16.53 -2.22 -2.71
C GLY A 93 16.73 -1.01 -1.78
N MET A 94 16.17 -1.04 -0.57
CA MET A 94 16.18 0.07 0.39
C MET A 94 16.68 -0.41 1.77
N ASP A 95 17.25 0.52 2.54
CA ASP A 95 17.51 0.30 3.97
C ASP A 95 16.21 0.10 4.75
N PHE A 96 16.25 -0.75 5.78
CA PHE A 96 15.07 -1.13 6.55
C PHE A 96 14.46 0.04 7.33
N LEU A 97 15.28 0.89 7.96
CA LEU A 97 14.76 1.99 8.78
C LEU A 97 14.18 3.11 7.91
N HIS A 98 14.79 3.38 6.76
CA HIS A 98 14.22 4.28 5.76
C HIS A 98 12.85 3.78 5.28
N ASP A 99 12.72 2.48 5.00
CA ASP A 99 11.44 1.89 4.60
C ASP A 99 10.38 1.96 5.72
N VAL A 100 10.76 1.80 6.99
CA VAL A 100 9.88 2.00 8.14
C VAL A 100 9.40 3.45 8.22
N ARG A 101 10.31 4.41 8.07
CA ARG A 101 9.99 5.84 8.08
C ARG A 101 9.05 6.20 6.93
N ASP A 102 9.33 5.74 5.71
CA ASP A 102 8.47 5.95 4.54
C ASP A 102 7.10 5.30 4.73
N TRP A 103 7.06 4.10 5.30
CA TRP A 103 5.81 3.42 5.62
C TRP A 103 4.98 4.21 6.63
N LEU A 104 5.56 4.68 7.75
CA LEU A 104 4.82 5.45 8.75
C LEU A 104 4.43 6.85 8.22
N GLY A 105 5.29 7.46 7.42
CA GLY A 105 5.08 8.77 6.79
C GLY A 105 4.16 8.77 5.57
N GLY A 106 3.80 7.61 5.03
CA GLY A 106 2.98 7.48 3.81
C GLY A 106 1.50 7.81 4.04
N TYR A 107 1.20 9.08 4.35
CA TYR A 107 -0.13 9.70 4.41
C TYR A 107 -0.25 10.77 3.31
N PRO A 108 -1.37 10.92 2.59
CA PRO A 108 -2.64 10.18 2.71
C PRO A 108 -2.52 8.67 2.51
N TYR A 109 -3.40 7.93 3.19
CA TYR A 109 -3.49 6.47 3.11
C TYR A 109 -4.89 6.08 2.64
N GLU A 110 -4.95 5.50 1.45
CA GLU A 110 -6.16 4.95 0.87
C GLU A 110 -5.96 3.46 0.55
N SER A 111 -7.04 2.70 0.53
CA SER A 111 -7.00 1.27 0.22
C SER A 111 -8.31 0.88 -0.45
N ILE A 112 -8.25 -0.12 -1.33
CA ILE A 112 -9.39 -0.51 -2.15
C ILE A 112 -9.59 -2.02 -2.13
N SER A 113 -10.84 -2.45 -2.12
CA SER A 113 -11.21 -3.84 -2.38
C SER A 113 -11.41 -4.06 -3.90
N PRO A 114 -11.31 -5.30 -4.39
CA PRO A 114 -11.57 -5.61 -5.80
C PRO A 114 -12.93 -5.09 -6.28
N ALA A 115 -13.99 -5.29 -5.48
CA ALA A 115 -15.34 -4.87 -5.83
C ALA A 115 -15.48 -3.33 -5.92
N GLU A 116 -14.81 -2.58 -5.04
CA GLU A 116 -14.79 -1.12 -5.11
C GLU A 116 -14.05 -0.63 -6.37
N LEU A 117 -12.94 -1.27 -6.75
CA LEU A 117 -12.22 -0.94 -7.97
C LEU A 117 -13.06 -1.24 -9.22
N ASP A 118 -13.75 -2.38 -9.24
CA ASP A 118 -14.68 -2.74 -10.31
C ASP A 118 -15.81 -1.72 -10.44
N ALA A 119 -16.37 -1.27 -9.32
CA ALA A 119 -17.44 -0.26 -9.32
C ALA A 119 -16.98 1.10 -9.88
N ILE A 120 -15.69 1.44 -9.78
CA ILE A 120 -15.13 2.65 -10.39
C ILE A 120 -14.96 2.48 -11.91
N LEU A 121 -14.47 1.30 -12.34
CA LEU A 121 -14.01 1.07 -13.72
C LEU A 121 -15.10 0.52 -14.66
N ALA A 122 -16.04 -0.27 -14.16
CA ALA A 122 -17.10 -0.86 -14.99
C ALA A 122 -17.97 0.21 -15.70
N PRO A 123 -18.37 1.34 -15.06
CA PRO A 123 -19.09 2.41 -15.75
C PRO A 123 -18.26 3.11 -16.84
N LEU A 124 -16.94 2.94 -16.85
CA LEU A 124 -16.03 3.47 -17.88
C LEU A 124 -15.80 2.47 -19.02
N GLY A 125 -16.51 1.34 -19.04
CA GLY A 125 -16.39 0.30 -20.07
C GLY A 125 -15.21 -0.67 -19.87
N PHE A 126 -14.47 -0.56 -18.77
CA PHE A 126 -13.33 -1.43 -18.53
C PHE A 126 -13.76 -2.84 -18.12
N THR A 127 -13.11 -3.85 -18.70
CA THR A 127 -13.31 -5.26 -18.35
C THR A 127 -12.11 -5.78 -17.56
N ALA A 128 -12.37 -6.39 -16.40
CA ALA A 128 -11.32 -6.99 -15.59
C ALA A 128 -10.75 -8.24 -16.27
N LEU A 129 -9.43 -8.29 -16.46
CA LEU A 129 -8.73 -9.44 -17.02
C LEU A 129 -8.05 -10.29 -15.93
N LYS A 130 -7.47 -9.64 -14.91
CA LYS A 130 -6.73 -10.32 -13.85
C LYS A 130 -6.79 -9.54 -12.54
N ARG A 131 -6.91 -10.26 -11.42
CA ARG A 131 -6.78 -9.72 -10.07
C ARG A 131 -5.88 -10.63 -9.24
N ASN A 132 -4.77 -10.11 -8.74
CA ASN A 132 -3.85 -10.80 -7.84
C ASN A 132 -4.00 -10.19 -6.44
N VAL A 133 -4.94 -10.74 -5.68
CA VAL A 133 -5.35 -10.24 -4.37
C VAL A 133 -4.83 -11.19 -3.30
N LYS A 134 -4.05 -10.68 -2.34
CA LYS A 134 -3.49 -11.52 -1.27
C LYS A 134 -4.21 -11.27 0.04
N ARG A 135 -4.58 -12.35 0.73
CA ARG A 135 -5.08 -12.26 2.10
C ARG A 135 -3.92 -11.85 3.02
N ARG A 136 -4.07 -10.70 3.70
CA ARG A 136 -3.10 -10.18 4.66
C ARG A 136 -3.79 -9.88 5.98
N SER A 137 -3.07 -9.99 7.09
CA SER A 137 -3.61 -9.61 8.40
C SER A 137 -3.91 -8.12 8.48
N GLY A 138 -3.11 -7.30 7.77
CA GLY A 138 -3.13 -5.84 7.87
C GLY A 138 -2.38 -5.29 9.08
N LEU A 139 -1.82 -6.15 9.96
CA LEU A 139 -1.24 -5.71 11.25
C LEU A 139 0.04 -4.87 11.09
N PHE A 140 0.83 -5.15 10.05
CA PHE A 140 2.06 -4.40 9.70
C PHE A 140 1.95 -3.88 8.26
N GLY A 141 0.76 -3.41 7.90
CA GLY A 141 0.45 -2.81 6.60
C GLY A 141 -0.43 -3.63 5.68
N SER A 142 -0.99 -2.94 4.69
CA SER A 142 -1.94 -3.48 3.71
C SER A 142 -1.29 -4.16 2.51
N GLY A 143 -0.07 -3.76 2.14
CA GLY A 143 0.59 -4.18 0.90
C GLY A 143 -0.23 -3.85 -0.37
N CYS A 144 0.33 -4.09 -1.55
CA CYS A 144 -0.39 -3.87 -2.80
C CYS A 144 -1.02 -5.17 -3.33
N ASP A 145 -2.27 -5.06 -3.78
CA ASP A 145 -2.91 -6.00 -4.70
C ASP A 145 -2.74 -5.47 -6.14
N GLU A 146 -2.68 -6.40 -7.10
CA GLU A 146 -2.40 -6.06 -8.50
C GLU A 146 -3.62 -6.37 -9.37
N TYR A 147 -3.93 -5.48 -10.31
CA TYR A 147 -5.10 -5.58 -11.16
C TYR A 147 -4.76 -5.24 -12.60
N VAL A 148 -5.41 -5.94 -13.53
CA VAL A 148 -5.32 -5.70 -14.97
C VAL A 148 -6.73 -5.59 -15.53
N TYR A 149 -7.00 -4.46 -16.19
CA TYR A 149 -8.24 -4.21 -16.92
C TYR A 149 -7.95 -3.87 -18.37
N ARG A 150 -8.90 -4.17 -19.26
CA ARG A 150 -8.90 -3.78 -20.67
C ARG A 150 -9.90 -2.65 -20.89
N ALA A 151 -9.47 -1.59 -21.57
CA ALA A 151 -10.30 -0.49 -22.01
C ALA A 151 -11.30 -0.95 -23.10
N PRO A 152 -12.45 -0.29 -23.23
CA PRO A 152 -13.41 -0.57 -24.30
C PRO A 152 -12.81 -0.37 -25.70
#